data_AF-A0A0D2X1Q7-F1
#
_entry.id   AF-A0A0D2X1Q7-F1
#
_cell.length_a   1.000
_cell.length_b   1.000
_cell.length_c   1.000
_cell.angle_alpha   90.00
_cell.angle_beta   90.00
_cell.angle_gamma   90.00
#
_symmetry.space_group_name_H-M   'P 1'
#
loop_
_entity.id
_entity.type
_entity.pdbx_description
1 polymer ?
#
loop_
_entity_poly.entity_id
_entity_poly.type
_entity_poly.pdbx_seq_one_letter_code
_entity_poly.pdbx_strand_id
1 'polypeptide(L)'
;MELVAETNDWPFGYNCTKSLSDVPQAGDVALGAIIVAGLFISYLFQIIEIIYRRSSKGISCFFLLLGTLNAFCLFDNSIVYQFDVIACCPEWDGSDCQKQLLKLYQLGLQFSSLVFIYGLFLVFFPKRDESNAAEWRRSCISAGVCFAAVSIFASIHAIIATQEGVQSSMLSHYADVLGYFGVGFVLCQFVPQIYKTIKEKSAGSFSIPMLIIQTPGSFIFMYFLATGHNPEVTSWLPILITGILQTILLSSCIFFAIRDRRARKAQDLERKPLLEEVEVKATPMN
;
A
#
# COMPACT_ATOMS: atom_id res chain seq x y z
N MET A 1 -7.06 -46.28 22.38
CA MET A 1 -6.72 -45.99 20.97
C MET A 1 -8.03 -46.04 20.20
N GLU A 2 -8.87 -45.04 20.44
CA GLU A 2 -10.11 -44.83 19.70
C GLU A 2 -9.91 -43.50 18.97
N LEU A 3 -9.75 -43.63 17.66
CA LEU A 3 -9.80 -42.51 16.73
C LEU A 3 -11.25 -42.04 16.69
N VAL A 4 -11.55 -40.98 17.45
CA VAL A 4 -12.78 -40.22 17.25
C VAL A 4 -12.61 -39.54 15.90
N ALA A 5 -13.26 -40.10 14.88
CA ALA A 5 -13.55 -39.40 13.64
C ALA A 5 -14.53 -38.28 13.99
N GLU A 6 -14.00 -37.08 14.26
CA GLU A 6 -14.79 -35.85 14.33
C GLU A 6 -15.45 -35.63 12.96
N THR A 7 -16.76 -35.77 12.97
CA THR A 7 -17.66 -35.51 11.85
C THR A 7 -17.48 -34.08 11.34
N ASN A 8 -17.23 -33.96 10.04
CA ASN A 8 -16.99 -32.71 9.29
C ASN A 8 -18.25 -31.82 9.13
N ASP A 9 -19.01 -31.57 10.20
CA ASP A 9 -20.21 -30.72 10.17
C ASP A 9 -19.89 -29.27 10.58
N TRP A 10 -18.80 -28.71 10.05
CA TRP A 10 -18.45 -27.31 10.30
C TRP A 10 -19.24 -26.39 9.39
N PRO A 11 -19.63 -25.18 9.84
CA PRO A 11 -20.21 -24.19 8.95
C PRO A 11 -19.24 -23.99 7.77
N PHE A 12 -19.74 -24.19 6.55
CA PHE A 12 -18.98 -24.18 5.30
C PHE A 12 -18.08 -25.38 5.00
N GLY A 13 -17.90 -26.35 5.90
CA GLY A 13 -17.17 -27.60 5.64
C GLY A 13 -15.64 -27.53 5.80
N TYR A 14 -15.12 -26.56 6.56
CA TYR A 14 -13.68 -26.42 6.84
C TYR A 14 -13.23 -27.28 8.03
N ASN A 15 -11.99 -27.77 8.02
CA ASN A 15 -11.41 -28.50 9.16
C ASN A 15 -10.63 -27.52 10.06
N CYS A 16 -11.29 -27.01 11.10
CA CYS A 16 -10.71 -25.99 11.99
C CYS A 16 -9.54 -26.52 12.85
N THR A 17 -9.45 -27.82 13.09
CA THR A 17 -8.31 -28.42 13.80
C THR A 17 -7.04 -28.36 12.95
N LYS A 18 -7.17 -28.54 11.63
CA LYS A 18 -6.06 -28.39 10.69
C LYS A 18 -5.58 -26.95 10.61
N SER A 19 -6.48 -25.98 10.51
CA SER A 19 -6.06 -24.57 10.45
C SER A 19 -5.49 -24.08 11.80
N LEU A 20 -5.82 -24.74 12.93
CA LEU A 20 -5.21 -24.48 14.23
C LEU A 20 -3.77 -25.00 14.34
N SER A 21 -3.39 -26.07 13.62
CA SER A 21 -1.99 -26.55 13.66
C SER A 21 -1.01 -25.58 13.01
N ASP A 22 -1.51 -24.64 12.20
CA ASP A 22 -0.72 -23.62 11.49
C ASP A 22 -0.64 -22.29 12.26
N VAL A 23 -0.99 -22.26 13.55
CA VAL A 23 -0.88 -21.05 14.38
C VAL A 23 0.56 -20.51 14.34
N PRO A 24 0.75 -19.23 13.97
CA PRO A 24 2.07 -18.63 13.87
C PRO A 24 2.86 -18.71 15.19
N GLN A 25 4.15 -19.03 15.11
CA GLN A 25 5.02 -19.04 16.27
C GLN A 25 5.27 -17.61 16.78
N ALA A 26 5.77 -17.47 18.01
CA ALA A 26 6.01 -16.16 18.61
C ALA A 26 6.87 -15.22 17.74
N GLY A 27 7.84 -15.78 16.99
CA GLY A 27 8.67 -15.02 16.04
C GLY A 27 7.87 -14.45 14.87
N ASP A 28 6.96 -15.25 14.29
CA ASP A 28 6.11 -14.84 13.17
C ASP A 28 5.08 -13.80 13.59
N VAL A 29 4.50 -13.97 14.79
CA VAL A 29 3.59 -12.98 15.39
C VAL A 29 4.31 -11.66 15.63
N ALA A 30 5.51 -11.69 16.20
CA ALA A 30 6.32 -10.49 16.42
C ALA A 30 6.67 -9.80 15.09
N LEU A 31 7.06 -10.57 14.09
CA LEU A 31 7.36 -10.07 12.75
C LEU A 31 6.13 -9.38 12.14
N GLY A 32 4.98 -10.05 12.10
CA GLY A 32 3.76 -9.46 11.56
C GLY A 32 3.31 -8.21 12.32
N ALA A 33 3.45 -8.17 13.65
CA ALA A 33 3.08 -7.01 14.46
C ALA A 33 3.99 -5.80 14.16
N ILE A 34 5.29 -6.02 13.96
CA ILE A 34 6.24 -4.98 13.55
C ILE A 34 5.87 -4.43 12.18
N ILE A 35 5.49 -5.30 11.23
CA ILE A 35 5.11 -4.85 9.89
C ILE A 35 3.83 -4.01 9.94
N VAL A 36 2.80 -4.47 10.65
CA VAL A 36 1.54 -3.73 10.84
C VAL A 36 1.79 -2.36 11.48
N ALA A 37 2.60 -2.31 12.53
CA ALA A 37 2.96 -1.07 13.20
C ALA A 37 3.73 -0.11 12.25
N GLY A 38 4.71 -0.62 11.51
CA GLY A 38 5.47 0.17 10.54
C GLY A 38 4.60 0.72 9.41
N LEU A 39 3.65 -0.07 8.93
CA LEU A 39 2.66 0.35 7.92
C LEU A 39 1.74 1.44 8.46
N PHE A 40 1.21 1.24 9.68
CA PHE A 40 0.36 2.23 10.35
C PHE A 40 1.09 3.57 10.50
N ILE A 41 2.32 3.54 11.02
CA ILE A 41 3.16 4.74 11.20
C ILE A 41 3.41 5.44 9.85
N SER A 42 3.68 4.67 8.78
CA SER A 42 3.91 5.23 7.45
C SER A 42 2.71 6.01 6.92
N TYR A 43 1.51 5.43 7.02
CA TYR A 43 0.28 6.12 6.61
C TYR A 43 -0.09 7.26 7.54
N LEU A 44 0.12 7.11 8.84
CA LEU A 44 -0.12 8.15 9.82
C LEU A 44 0.71 9.40 9.53
N PHE A 45 2.00 9.26 9.23
CA PHE A 45 2.83 10.40 8.84
C PHE A 45 2.30 11.10 7.58
N GLN A 46 1.86 10.33 6.59
CA GLN A 46 1.27 10.91 5.38
C GLN A 46 -0.03 11.66 5.65
N ILE A 47 -0.89 11.10 6.51
CA ILE A 47 -2.15 11.74 6.95
C ILE A 47 -1.86 13.05 7.68
N ILE A 48 -0.95 13.03 8.66
CA ILE A 48 -0.56 14.23 9.44
C ILE A 48 -0.02 15.31 8.50
N GLU A 49 0.83 14.94 7.55
CA GLU A 49 1.43 15.88 6.60
C GLU A 49 0.38 16.60 5.75
N ILE A 50 -0.62 15.87 5.23
CA ILE A 50 -1.70 16.45 4.43
C ILE A 50 -2.56 17.39 5.27
N ILE A 51 -2.92 16.97 6.49
CA ILE A 51 -3.75 17.76 7.40
C ILE A 51 -3.02 19.05 7.81
N TYR A 52 -1.75 18.95 8.21
CA TYR A 52 -0.96 20.09 8.67
C TYR A 52 -0.70 21.09 7.54
N ARG A 53 -0.35 20.61 6.34
CA ARG A 53 -0.12 21.47 5.17
C ARG A 53 -1.40 22.06 4.60
N ARG A 54 -2.57 21.52 4.95
CA ARG A 54 -3.88 21.90 4.41
C ARG A 54 -3.89 21.92 2.87
N SER A 55 -3.10 21.04 2.25
CA SER A 55 -2.81 21.05 0.83
C SER A 55 -2.37 19.67 0.37
N SER A 56 -2.94 19.19 -0.72
CA SER A 56 -2.55 17.94 -1.37
C SER A 56 -1.59 18.14 -2.55
N LYS A 57 -0.92 19.30 -2.62
CA LYS A 57 0.08 19.60 -3.68
C LYS A 57 1.14 18.49 -3.76
N GLY A 58 1.32 17.97 -4.97
CA GLY A 58 2.34 16.95 -5.25
C GLY A 58 1.84 15.50 -5.17
N ILE A 59 0.62 15.26 -4.68
CA ILE A 59 0.02 13.93 -4.72
C ILE A 59 -0.68 13.73 -6.06
N SER A 60 -0.44 12.59 -6.72
CA SER A 60 -1.07 12.26 -8.01
C SER A 60 -2.38 11.49 -7.78
N CYS A 61 -3.50 11.99 -8.32
CA CYS A 61 -4.80 11.30 -8.25
C CYS A 61 -4.77 9.93 -8.92
N PHE A 62 -4.05 9.79 -10.05
CA PHE A 62 -3.89 8.52 -10.75
C PHE A 62 -3.12 7.50 -9.91
N PHE A 63 -2.10 7.96 -9.18
CA PHE A 63 -1.35 7.10 -8.26
C PHE A 63 -2.22 6.61 -7.10
N LEU A 64 -3.08 7.49 -6.55
CA LEU A 64 -4.04 7.11 -5.50
C LEU A 64 -5.11 6.15 -6.02
N LEU A 65 -5.64 6.38 -7.22
CA LEU A 65 -6.60 5.49 -7.88
C LEU A 65 -6.04 4.08 -8.01
N LEU A 66 -4.90 3.93 -8.71
CA LEU A 66 -4.32 2.62 -8.94
C LEU A 66 -3.85 1.94 -7.65
N GLY A 67 -3.29 2.71 -6.71
CA GLY A 67 -2.89 2.20 -5.41
C GLY A 67 -4.08 1.67 -4.60
N THR A 68 -5.22 2.37 -4.63
CA THR A 68 -6.44 1.95 -3.92
C THR A 68 -7.06 0.71 -4.56
N LEU A 69 -7.11 0.65 -5.90
CA LEU A 69 -7.60 -0.54 -6.62
C LEU A 69 -6.73 -1.76 -6.36
N ASN A 70 -5.40 -1.62 -6.43
CA ASN A 70 -4.48 -2.70 -6.07
C ASN A 70 -4.68 -3.17 -4.62
N ALA A 71 -4.78 -2.24 -3.67
CA ALA A 71 -4.98 -2.58 -2.26
C ALA A 71 -6.30 -3.32 -2.04
N PHE A 72 -7.38 -2.92 -2.72
CA PHE A 72 -8.64 -3.63 -2.67
C PHE A 72 -8.54 -5.04 -3.28
N CYS A 73 -8.01 -5.17 -4.51
CA CYS A 73 -7.87 -6.47 -5.17
C CYS A 73 -7.06 -7.47 -4.32
N LEU A 74 -6.00 -6.99 -3.67
CA LEU A 74 -5.14 -7.81 -2.83
C LEU A 74 -5.81 -8.19 -1.50
N PHE A 75 -6.55 -7.26 -0.90
CA PHE A 75 -7.34 -7.54 0.30
C PHE A 75 -8.41 -8.59 0.02
N ASP A 76 -9.15 -8.43 -1.08
CA ASP A 76 -10.23 -9.32 -1.47
C ASP A 76 -9.73 -10.72 -1.89
N ASN A 77 -8.65 -10.78 -2.66
CA ASN A 77 -7.92 -12.02 -2.95
C ASN A 77 -7.53 -12.76 -1.65
N SER A 78 -7.00 -12.04 -0.67
CA SER A 78 -6.56 -12.64 0.59
C SER A 78 -7.71 -13.07 1.49
N ILE A 79 -8.87 -12.40 1.43
CA ILE A 79 -10.09 -12.85 2.12
C ILE A 79 -10.50 -14.22 1.62
N VAL A 80 -10.46 -14.45 0.29
CA VAL A 80 -10.84 -15.75 -0.30
C VAL A 80 -9.91 -16.86 0.19
N TYR A 81 -8.59 -16.66 0.13
CA TYR A 81 -7.63 -17.70 0.50
C TYR A 81 -7.45 -17.93 2.01
N GLN A 82 -7.85 -16.96 2.83
CA GLN A 82 -7.84 -17.09 4.29
C GLN A 82 -9.26 -17.24 4.87
N PHE A 83 -10.24 -17.59 4.03
CA PHE A 83 -11.62 -17.69 4.49
C PHE A 83 -11.81 -18.83 5.51
N ASP A 84 -11.01 -19.88 5.44
CA ASP A 84 -11.01 -20.96 6.41
C ASP A 84 -10.61 -20.47 7.82
N VAL A 85 -9.59 -19.61 7.92
CA VAL A 85 -9.17 -18.95 9.16
C VAL A 85 -10.30 -18.05 9.69
N ILE A 86 -10.95 -17.27 8.81
CA ILE A 86 -12.06 -16.40 9.19
C ILE A 86 -13.25 -17.22 9.71
N ALA A 87 -13.61 -18.30 9.01
CA ALA A 87 -14.74 -19.15 9.35
C ALA A 87 -14.53 -19.94 10.65
N CYS A 88 -13.29 -20.37 10.91
CA CYS A 88 -12.92 -21.12 12.11
C CYS A 88 -12.59 -20.26 13.33
N CYS A 89 -12.41 -18.94 13.16
CA CYS A 89 -12.08 -18.02 14.24
C CYS A 89 -13.02 -18.09 15.47
N PRO A 90 -14.36 -18.26 15.34
CA PRO A 90 -15.26 -18.36 16.48
C PRO A 90 -15.04 -19.61 17.36
N GLU A 91 -14.41 -20.65 16.81
CA GLU A 91 -14.17 -21.94 17.48
C GLU A 91 -12.87 -21.96 18.28
N TRP A 92 -11.96 -21.02 18.04
CA TRP A 92 -10.66 -20.97 18.70
C TRP A 92 -10.63 -19.99 19.86
N ASP A 93 -9.60 -20.12 20.70
CA ASP A 93 -9.32 -19.06 21.66
C ASP A 93 -9.05 -17.74 20.91
N GLY A 94 -9.58 -16.64 21.46
CA GLY A 94 -9.52 -15.34 20.81
C GLY A 94 -8.09 -14.94 20.48
N SER A 95 -7.12 -15.29 21.33
CA SER A 95 -5.71 -14.97 21.11
C SER A 95 -5.08 -15.69 19.90
N ASP A 96 -5.49 -16.92 19.64
CA ASP A 96 -4.96 -17.71 18.52
C ASP A 96 -5.57 -17.26 17.19
N CYS A 97 -6.87 -16.94 17.17
CA CYS A 97 -7.47 -16.32 15.99
C CYS A 97 -6.79 -14.98 15.63
N GLN A 98 -6.54 -14.10 16.61
CA GLN A 98 -5.90 -12.81 16.34
C GLN A 98 -4.51 -12.95 15.70
N LYS A 99 -3.74 -13.97 16.08
CA LYS A 99 -2.41 -14.25 15.49
C LYS A 99 -2.53 -14.63 14.02
N GLN A 100 -3.53 -15.43 13.67
CA GLN A 100 -3.72 -15.88 12.28
C GLN A 100 -4.23 -14.74 11.37
N LEU A 101 -5.08 -13.85 11.90
CA LEU A 101 -5.66 -12.73 11.14
C LEU A 101 -4.68 -11.58 10.85
N LEU A 102 -3.44 -11.64 11.35
CA LEU A 102 -2.47 -10.55 11.28
C LEU A 102 -2.17 -10.10 9.83
N LYS A 103 -2.13 -11.05 8.89
CA LYS A 103 -1.99 -10.79 7.45
C LYS A 103 -3.16 -9.98 6.89
N LEU A 104 -4.39 -10.35 7.26
CA LEU A 104 -5.61 -9.66 6.84
C LEU A 104 -5.70 -8.27 7.46
N TYR A 105 -5.29 -8.10 8.72
CA TYR A 105 -5.21 -6.78 9.36
C TYR A 105 -4.27 -5.85 8.62
N GLN A 106 -3.13 -6.35 8.15
CA GLN A 106 -2.19 -5.53 7.39
C GLN A 106 -2.79 -5.04 6.06
N LEU A 107 -3.41 -5.93 5.29
CA LEU A 107 -4.03 -5.58 4.01
C LEU A 107 -5.25 -4.67 4.18
N GLY A 108 -6.10 -4.96 5.16
CA GLY A 108 -7.26 -4.14 5.49
C GLY A 108 -6.85 -2.74 5.96
N LEU A 109 -5.79 -2.64 6.77
CA LEU A 109 -5.21 -1.35 7.18
C LEU A 109 -4.68 -0.57 5.98
N GLN A 110 -3.97 -1.23 5.06
CA GLN A 110 -3.47 -0.60 3.83
C GLN A 110 -4.59 -0.04 2.97
N PHE A 111 -5.61 -0.85 2.68
CA PHE A 111 -6.76 -0.43 1.89
C PHE A 111 -7.50 0.74 2.55
N SER A 112 -7.83 0.61 3.84
CA SER A 112 -8.56 1.64 4.59
C SER A 112 -7.78 2.96 4.66
N SER A 113 -6.46 2.87 4.89
CA SER A 113 -5.60 4.05 4.95
C SER A 113 -5.53 4.78 3.61
N LEU A 114 -5.43 4.05 2.50
CA LEU A 114 -5.42 4.65 1.16
C LEU A 114 -6.76 5.31 0.80
N VAL A 115 -7.89 4.68 1.13
CA VAL A 115 -9.22 5.30 0.97
C VAL A 115 -9.31 6.60 1.76
N PHE A 116 -8.84 6.59 3.01
CA PHE A 116 -8.84 7.78 3.86
C PHE A 116 -7.94 8.89 3.30
N ILE A 117 -6.72 8.56 2.87
CA ILE A 117 -5.79 9.50 2.24
C ILE A 117 -6.38 10.06 0.94
N TYR A 118 -7.10 9.24 0.17
CA TYR A 118 -7.79 9.71 -1.04
C TYR A 118 -8.91 10.71 -0.69
N GLY A 119 -9.68 10.45 0.37
CA GLY A 119 -10.64 11.41 0.91
C GLY A 119 -9.98 12.74 1.29
N LEU A 120 -8.89 12.71 2.07
CA LEU A 120 -8.13 13.91 2.46
C LEU A 120 -7.54 14.64 1.25
N PHE A 121 -7.04 13.89 0.26
CA PHE A 121 -6.52 14.44 -0.99
C PHE A 121 -7.58 15.29 -1.69
N LEU A 122 -8.84 14.83 -1.70
CA LEU A 122 -9.94 15.57 -2.28
C LEU A 122 -10.33 16.80 -1.45
N VAL A 123 -10.43 16.64 -0.12
CA VAL A 123 -10.81 17.74 0.77
C VAL A 123 -9.80 18.89 0.73
N PHE A 124 -8.50 18.58 0.73
CA PHE A 124 -7.41 19.55 0.74
C PHE A 124 -6.84 19.87 -0.65
N PHE A 125 -7.61 19.60 -1.72
CA PHE A 125 -7.19 19.95 -3.07
C PHE A 125 -7.09 21.48 -3.25
N PRO A 126 -5.98 22.02 -3.80
CA PRO A 126 -5.79 23.46 -3.94
C PRO A 126 -6.66 24.04 -5.07
N LYS A 127 -7.89 24.50 -4.79
CA LYS A 127 -8.87 24.96 -5.78
C LYS A 127 -8.66 26.38 -6.35
N ARG A 128 -7.52 27.04 -6.11
CA ARG A 128 -7.40 28.51 -6.23
C ARG A 128 -7.16 29.07 -7.65
N ASP A 129 -6.87 28.25 -8.66
CA ASP A 129 -6.58 28.68 -10.04
C ASP A 129 -7.48 27.94 -11.06
N GLU A 130 -7.79 28.53 -12.22
CA GLU A 130 -8.62 27.91 -13.26
C GLU A 130 -8.04 26.58 -13.79
N SER A 131 -6.71 26.46 -13.89
CA SER A 131 -6.03 25.20 -14.20
C SER A 131 -6.34 24.11 -13.16
N ASN A 132 -6.46 24.51 -11.89
CA ASN A 132 -6.74 23.61 -10.78
C ASN A 132 -8.20 23.15 -10.78
N ALA A 133 -9.13 23.89 -11.40
CA ALA A 133 -10.53 23.46 -11.52
C ALA A 133 -10.69 22.24 -12.45
N ALA A 134 -9.95 22.18 -13.56
CA ALA A 134 -9.94 21.02 -14.45
C ALA A 134 -9.25 19.81 -13.79
N GLU A 135 -8.16 20.02 -13.05
CA GLU A 135 -7.50 18.97 -12.27
C GLU A 135 -8.35 18.44 -11.12
N TRP A 136 -9.07 19.32 -10.44
CA TRP A 136 -10.05 18.97 -9.42
C TRP A 136 -11.14 18.07 -10.00
N ARG A 137 -11.70 18.43 -11.17
CA ARG A 137 -12.70 17.61 -11.86
C ARG A 137 -12.17 16.23 -12.20
N ARG A 138 -10.95 16.14 -12.75
CA ARG A 138 -10.28 14.85 -13.03
C ARG A 138 -10.10 14.02 -11.76
N SER A 139 -9.73 14.65 -10.66
CA SER A 139 -9.57 14.01 -9.35
C SER A 139 -10.89 13.45 -8.81
N CYS A 140 -11.99 14.19 -8.96
CA CYS A 140 -13.34 13.72 -8.58
C CYS A 140 -13.79 12.54 -9.45
N ILE A 141 -13.61 12.64 -10.76
CA ILE A 141 -13.93 11.54 -11.70
C ILE A 141 -13.12 10.29 -11.33
N SER A 142 -11.82 10.46 -11.08
CA SER A 142 -10.93 9.39 -10.64
C SER A 142 -11.43 8.70 -9.36
N ALA A 143 -11.90 9.47 -8.37
CA ALA A 143 -12.46 8.91 -7.15
C ALA A 143 -13.78 8.18 -7.39
N GLY A 144 -14.66 8.72 -8.24
CA GLY A 144 -15.89 8.04 -8.67
C GLY A 144 -15.63 6.72 -9.39
N VAL A 145 -14.65 6.69 -10.30
CA VAL A 145 -14.20 5.47 -10.98
C VAL A 145 -13.64 4.46 -9.99
N CYS A 146 -12.84 4.91 -9.02
CA CYS A 146 -12.32 4.05 -7.96
C CYS A 146 -13.45 3.39 -7.16
N PHE A 147 -14.41 4.19 -6.69
CA PHE A 147 -15.55 3.69 -5.93
C PHE A 147 -16.40 2.71 -6.75
N ALA A 148 -16.68 3.03 -8.01
CA ALA A 148 -17.42 2.16 -8.90
C ALA A 148 -16.70 0.82 -9.12
N ALA A 149 -15.40 0.83 -9.41
CA ALA A 149 -14.61 -0.38 -9.62
C ALA A 149 -14.53 -1.27 -8.36
N VAL A 150 -14.27 -0.67 -7.19
CA VAL A 150 -14.31 -1.40 -5.91
C VAL A 150 -15.67 -2.03 -5.67
N SER A 151 -16.75 -1.26 -5.90
CA SER A 151 -18.12 -1.76 -5.72
C SER A 151 -18.44 -2.91 -6.68
N ILE A 152 -17.98 -2.83 -7.92
CA ILE A 152 -18.16 -3.89 -8.92
C ILE A 152 -17.42 -5.16 -8.50
N PHE A 153 -16.14 -5.06 -8.12
CA PHE A 153 -15.39 -6.23 -7.66
C PHE A 153 -16.01 -6.85 -6.42
N ALA A 154 -16.31 -6.06 -5.38
CA ALA A 154 -16.99 -6.55 -4.18
C ALA A 154 -18.34 -7.23 -4.48
N SER A 155 -19.11 -6.69 -5.43
CA SER A 155 -20.39 -7.29 -5.85
C SER A 155 -20.18 -8.63 -6.55
N ILE A 156 -19.17 -8.75 -7.43
CA ILE A 156 -18.86 -10.02 -8.11
C ILE A 156 -18.42 -11.07 -7.09
N HIS A 157 -17.55 -10.71 -6.13
CA HIS A 157 -17.20 -11.60 -5.02
C HIS A 157 -18.46 -12.10 -4.31
N ALA A 158 -19.30 -11.18 -3.84
CA ALA A 158 -20.51 -11.52 -3.08
C ALA A 158 -21.46 -12.43 -3.87
N ILE A 159 -21.64 -12.17 -5.17
CA ILE A 159 -22.47 -13.00 -6.05
C ILE A 159 -21.90 -14.41 -6.15
N ILE A 160 -20.61 -14.56 -6.46
CA ILE A 160 -19.97 -15.89 -6.58
C ILE A 160 -20.04 -16.63 -5.24
N ALA A 161 -19.70 -15.96 -4.13
CA ALA A 161 -19.70 -16.55 -2.80
C ALA A 161 -21.09 -17.04 -2.36
N THR A 162 -22.17 -16.32 -2.75
CA THR A 162 -23.55 -16.71 -2.40
C THR A 162 -24.17 -17.74 -3.35
N GLN A 163 -23.79 -17.76 -4.62
CA GLN A 163 -24.36 -18.69 -5.61
C GLN A 163 -23.59 -20.01 -5.70
N GLU A 164 -22.27 -19.96 -5.73
CA GLU A 164 -21.40 -21.13 -5.90
C GLU A 164 -20.86 -21.64 -4.55
N GLY A 165 -20.85 -20.77 -3.53
CA GLY A 165 -20.30 -21.07 -2.22
C GLY A 165 -18.86 -20.58 -2.04
N VAL A 166 -18.47 -20.39 -0.79
CA VAL A 166 -17.15 -19.85 -0.37
C VAL A 166 -15.97 -20.80 -0.63
N GLN A 167 -16.24 -22.10 -0.78
CA GLN A 167 -15.24 -23.11 -1.15
C GLN A 167 -15.21 -23.42 -2.66
N SER A 168 -15.99 -22.69 -3.47
CA SER A 168 -16.09 -22.97 -4.90
C SER A 168 -14.78 -22.68 -5.62
N SER A 169 -14.44 -23.55 -6.58
CA SER A 169 -13.32 -23.29 -7.51
C SER A 169 -13.53 -21.99 -8.30
N MET A 170 -14.77 -21.59 -8.54
CA MET A 170 -15.10 -20.32 -9.19
C MET A 170 -14.61 -19.11 -8.37
N LEU A 171 -14.79 -19.13 -7.04
CA LEU A 171 -14.35 -18.05 -6.16
C LEU A 171 -12.81 -18.01 -6.07
N SER A 172 -12.13 -19.16 -6.04
CA SER A 172 -10.67 -19.22 -6.10
C SER A 172 -10.11 -18.65 -7.42
N HIS A 173 -10.69 -19.02 -8.57
CA HIS A 173 -10.29 -18.44 -9.85
C HIS A 173 -10.54 -16.93 -9.92
N TYR A 174 -11.65 -16.46 -9.33
CA TYR A 174 -11.92 -15.03 -9.22
C TYR A 174 -10.85 -14.31 -8.39
N ALA A 175 -10.45 -14.89 -7.25
CA ALA A 175 -9.36 -14.36 -6.43
C ALA A 175 -8.04 -14.29 -7.22
N ASP A 176 -7.68 -15.34 -7.97
CA ASP A 176 -6.49 -15.32 -8.82
C ASP A 176 -6.50 -14.19 -9.83
N VAL A 177 -7.64 -13.98 -10.50
CA VAL A 177 -7.84 -12.89 -11.46
C VAL A 177 -7.63 -11.52 -10.78
N LEU A 178 -8.15 -11.32 -9.57
CA LEU A 178 -7.91 -10.10 -8.80
C LEU A 178 -6.43 -9.88 -8.49
N GLY A 179 -5.69 -10.93 -8.13
CA GLY A 179 -4.24 -10.83 -7.91
C GLY A 179 -3.50 -10.38 -9.16
N TYR A 180 -3.86 -10.91 -10.34
CA TYR A 180 -3.29 -10.45 -11.61
C TYR A 180 -3.69 -9.00 -11.97
N PHE A 181 -4.92 -8.58 -11.69
CA PHE A 181 -5.31 -7.17 -11.78
C PHE A 181 -4.45 -6.29 -10.88
N GLY A 182 -4.16 -6.74 -9.65
CA GLY A 182 -3.24 -6.08 -8.72
C GLY A 182 -1.87 -5.83 -9.34
N VAL A 183 -1.25 -6.85 -9.96
CA VAL A 183 0.01 -6.70 -10.70
C VAL A 183 -0.11 -5.64 -11.80
N GLY A 184 -1.18 -5.67 -12.58
CA GLY A 184 -1.45 -4.68 -13.63
C GLY A 184 -1.52 -3.25 -13.08
N PHE A 185 -2.27 -3.04 -12.00
CA PHE A 185 -2.39 -1.73 -11.36
C PHE A 185 -1.06 -1.23 -10.81
N VAL A 186 -0.26 -2.10 -10.17
CA VAL A 186 1.09 -1.77 -9.68
C VAL A 186 2.01 -1.34 -10.83
N LEU A 187 2.01 -2.07 -11.95
CA LEU A 187 2.82 -1.70 -13.11
C LEU A 187 2.40 -0.34 -13.67
N CYS A 188 1.10 -0.13 -13.89
CA CYS A 188 0.57 1.15 -14.35
C CYS A 188 0.82 2.28 -13.36
N GLN A 189 0.94 2.00 -12.06
CA GLN A 189 1.18 2.98 -11.02
C GLN A 189 2.64 3.43 -10.98
N PHE A 190 3.58 2.48 -10.94
CA PHE A 190 4.98 2.78 -10.68
C PHE A 190 5.81 2.99 -11.95
N VAL A 191 5.53 2.30 -13.07
CA VAL A 191 6.34 2.42 -14.29
C VAL A 191 6.30 3.84 -14.88
N PRO A 192 5.13 4.47 -15.10
CA PRO A 192 5.08 5.85 -15.60
C PRO A 192 5.74 6.84 -14.65
N GLN A 193 5.66 6.57 -13.34
CA GLN A 193 6.27 7.41 -12.33
C GLN A 193 7.80 7.32 -12.35
N ILE A 194 8.36 6.10 -12.44
CA ILE A 194 9.80 5.88 -12.58
C ILE A 194 10.30 6.57 -13.85
N TYR A 195 9.60 6.39 -14.97
CA TYR A 195 9.94 7.07 -16.23
C TYR A 195 9.97 8.59 -16.07
N LYS A 196 8.95 9.17 -15.44
CA LYS A 196 8.87 10.61 -15.18
C LYS A 196 10.02 11.10 -14.31
N THR A 197 10.30 10.42 -13.20
CA THR A 197 11.40 10.76 -12.28
C THR A 197 12.76 10.73 -13.00
N ILE A 198 13.01 9.74 -13.84
CA ILE A 198 14.25 9.64 -14.63
C ILE A 198 14.31 10.75 -15.69
N LYS A 199 13.21 11.01 -16.38
CA LYS A 199 13.14 12.02 -17.44
C LYS A 199 13.33 13.45 -16.90
N GLU A 200 12.66 13.78 -15.81
CA GLU A 200 12.72 15.09 -15.15
C GLU A 200 14.02 15.27 -14.34
N LYS A 201 14.75 14.17 -14.10
CA LYS A 201 15.97 14.13 -13.29
C LYS A 201 15.80 14.76 -11.91
N SER A 202 14.62 14.61 -11.33
CA SER A 202 14.27 15.17 -10.03
C SER A 202 13.43 14.16 -9.27
N ALA A 203 13.59 14.13 -7.94
CA ALA A 203 12.75 13.31 -7.07
C ALA A 203 11.27 13.73 -7.11
N GLY A 204 10.97 14.92 -7.64
CA GLY A 204 9.61 15.42 -7.80
C GLY A 204 8.90 15.61 -6.46
N SER A 205 7.64 15.20 -6.40
CA SER A 205 6.74 15.40 -5.24
C SER A 205 6.60 14.20 -4.31
N PHE A 206 7.38 13.14 -4.50
CA PHE A 206 7.25 11.92 -3.70
C PHE A 206 7.86 12.08 -2.30
N SER A 207 7.18 11.52 -1.30
CA SER A 207 7.70 11.44 0.06
C SER A 207 8.79 10.37 0.15
N ILE A 208 10.05 10.78 0.01
CA ILE A 208 11.22 9.92 0.23
C ILE A 208 11.14 9.20 1.60
N PRO A 209 10.76 9.86 2.71
CA PRO A 209 10.61 9.18 4.01
C PRO A 209 9.62 8.01 3.98
N MET A 210 8.48 8.19 3.31
CA MET A 210 7.45 7.16 3.18
C MET A 210 7.97 5.95 2.38
N LEU A 211 8.75 6.18 1.32
CA LEU A 211 9.35 5.12 0.51
C LEU A 211 10.42 4.33 1.27
N ILE A 212 11.26 5.02 2.08
CA ILE A 212 12.30 4.36 2.89
C ILE A 212 11.71 3.35 3.86
N ILE A 213 10.55 3.63 4.47
CA ILE A 213 9.91 2.71 5.40
C ILE A 213 9.17 1.59 4.65
N GLN A 214 8.43 1.93 3.59
CA GLN A 214 7.62 0.94 2.86
C GLN A 214 8.43 -0.06 2.05
N THR A 215 9.52 0.35 1.41
CA THR A 215 10.31 -0.53 0.54
C THR A 215 10.80 -1.79 1.28
N PRO A 216 11.52 -1.72 2.41
CA PRO A 216 11.88 -2.92 3.16
C PRO A 216 10.66 -3.64 3.72
N GLY A 217 9.64 -2.91 4.20
CA GLY A 217 8.40 -3.49 4.69
C GLY A 217 7.68 -4.36 3.64
N SER A 218 7.70 -3.97 2.37
CA SER A 218 7.08 -4.72 1.28
C SER A 218 7.73 -6.08 1.04
N PHE A 219 9.06 -6.18 1.10
CA PHE A 219 9.75 -7.47 0.94
C PHE A 219 9.54 -8.39 2.15
N ILE A 220 9.58 -7.82 3.37
CA ILE A 220 9.30 -8.57 4.59
C ILE A 220 7.85 -9.07 4.56
N PHE A 221 6.90 -8.23 4.13
CA PHE A 221 5.50 -8.63 4.05
C PHE A 221 5.23 -9.67 2.96
N MET A 222 5.87 -9.53 1.80
CA MET A 222 5.83 -10.55 0.75
C MET A 222 6.30 -11.90 1.29
N TYR A 223 7.43 -11.93 2.00
CA TYR A 223 7.93 -13.14 2.66
C TYR A 223 6.89 -13.70 3.64
N PHE A 224 6.31 -12.83 4.49
CA PHE A 224 5.31 -13.22 5.48
C PHE A 224 4.04 -13.84 4.86
N LEU A 225 3.61 -13.35 3.69
CA LEU A 225 2.52 -13.97 2.95
C LEU A 225 2.92 -15.31 2.33
N ALA A 226 4.08 -15.34 1.67
CA ALA A 226 4.57 -16.53 0.95
C ALA A 226 4.90 -17.73 1.85
N THR A 227 5.15 -17.52 3.14
CA THR A 227 5.50 -18.60 4.08
C THR A 227 4.39 -18.99 5.05
N GLY A 228 3.29 -18.25 5.11
CA GLY A 228 2.21 -18.62 6.06
C GLY A 228 1.09 -19.43 5.40
N HIS A 229 -0.04 -19.50 6.08
CA HIS A 229 -1.18 -20.33 5.67
C HIS A 229 -1.72 -19.97 4.27
N ASN A 230 -2.04 -20.99 3.48
CA ASN A 230 -2.52 -20.94 2.08
C ASN A 230 -1.77 -19.90 1.19
N PRO A 231 -0.46 -20.10 0.94
CA PRO A 231 0.37 -19.11 0.25
C PRO A 231 0.17 -19.16 -1.27
N GLU A 232 -0.86 -18.48 -1.76
CA GLU A 232 -1.12 -18.42 -3.20
C GLU A 232 -0.27 -17.35 -3.89
N VAL A 233 0.25 -17.66 -5.08
CA VAL A 233 1.13 -16.75 -5.84
C VAL A 233 0.46 -15.39 -6.05
N THR A 234 -0.84 -15.40 -6.34
CA THR A 234 -1.64 -14.20 -6.61
C THR A 234 -1.84 -13.32 -5.37
N SER A 235 -1.60 -13.84 -4.16
CA SER A 235 -1.67 -13.11 -2.89
C SER A 235 -0.39 -12.34 -2.53
N TRP A 236 0.79 -12.77 -3.00
CA TRP A 236 2.07 -12.13 -2.67
C TRP A 236 2.81 -11.54 -3.87
N LEU A 237 2.52 -11.98 -5.09
CA LEU A 237 3.15 -11.50 -6.32
C LEU A 237 2.98 -9.98 -6.53
N PRO A 238 1.78 -9.36 -6.34
CA PRO A 238 1.64 -7.91 -6.47
C PRO A 238 2.56 -7.13 -5.50
N ILE A 239 2.79 -7.66 -4.30
CA ILE A 239 3.66 -7.05 -3.29
C ILE A 239 5.12 -7.19 -3.70
N LEU A 240 5.54 -8.34 -4.23
CA LEU A 240 6.90 -8.52 -4.76
C LEU A 240 7.21 -7.49 -5.85
N ILE A 241 6.31 -7.36 -6.84
CA ILE A 241 6.46 -6.40 -7.93
C ILE A 241 6.47 -4.97 -7.39
N THR A 242 5.61 -4.66 -6.41
CA THR A 242 5.60 -3.37 -5.72
C THR A 242 6.96 -3.08 -5.08
N GLY A 243 7.53 -4.02 -4.31
CA GLY A 243 8.82 -3.84 -3.65
C GLY A 243 9.98 -3.58 -4.63
N ILE A 244 10.03 -4.33 -5.73
CA ILE A 244 11.02 -4.13 -6.80
C ILE A 244 10.91 -2.73 -7.40
N LEU A 245 9.71 -2.34 -7.83
CA LEU A 245 9.49 -1.04 -8.46
C LEU A 245 9.71 0.13 -7.49
N GLN A 246 9.28 -0.02 -6.24
CA GLN A 246 9.55 0.96 -5.17
C GLN A 246 11.05 1.11 -4.91
N THR A 247 11.82 0.02 -4.93
CA THR A 247 13.28 0.07 -4.77
C THR A 247 13.94 0.86 -5.90
N ILE A 248 13.51 0.64 -7.15
CA ILE A 248 14.01 1.37 -8.32
C ILE A 248 13.69 2.86 -8.20
N LEU A 249 12.45 3.18 -7.83
CA LEU A 249 12.00 4.56 -7.64
C LEU A 249 12.77 5.26 -6.51
N LEU A 250 12.87 4.62 -5.34
CA LEU A 250 13.59 5.14 -4.17
C LEU A 250 15.05 5.42 -4.49
N SER A 251 15.73 4.48 -5.16
CA SER A 251 17.13 4.64 -5.57
C SER A 251 17.30 5.84 -6.50
N SER A 252 16.38 6.02 -7.45
CA SER A 252 16.37 7.16 -8.37
C SER A 252 16.16 8.49 -7.62
N CYS A 253 15.19 8.54 -6.70
CA CYS A 253 14.90 9.71 -5.89
C CYS A 253 16.09 10.10 -4.99
N ILE A 254 16.73 9.14 -4.32
CA ILE A 254 17.91 9.38 -3.47
C ILE A 254 19.06 9.91 -4.33
N PHE A 255 19.32 9.31 -5.49
CA PHE A 255 20.38 9.74 -6.40
C PHE A 255 20.21 11.21 -6.80
N PHE A 256 19.03 11.60 -7.29
CA PHE A 256 18.78 12.99 -7.69
C PHE A 256 18.79 13.95 -6.50
N ALA A 257 18.26 13.55 -5.35
CA ALA A 257 18.30 14.37 -4.15
C ALA A 257 19.74 14.67 -3.69
N ILE A 258 20.63 13.68 -3.73
CA ILE A 258 22.05 13.85 -3.40
C ILE A 258 22.74 14.75 -4.43
N ARG A 259 22.51 14.51 -5.72
CA ARG A 259 23.09 15.31 -6.81
C ARG A 259 22.70 16.79 -6.67
N ASP A 260 21.42 17.08 -6.46
CA ASP A 260 20.93 18.45 -6.38
C ASP A 260 21.39 19.15 -5.10
N ARG A 261 21.51 18.41 -3.98
CA ARG A 261 22.13 18.94 -2.75
C ARG A 261 23.60 19.30 -2.96
N ARG A 262 24.37 18.48 -3.68
CA ARG A 262 25.78 18.77 -4.01
C ARG A 262 25.90 20.00 -4.91
N ALA A 263 25.05 20.12 -5.94
CA ALA A 263 25.04 21.27 -6.83
C ALA A 263 24.71 22.58 -6.10
N ARG A 264 23.68 22.58 -5.23
CA ARG A 264 23.35 23.75 -4.38
C ARG A 264 24.50 24.14 -3.47
N LYS A 265 25.11 23.17 -2.78
CA LYS A 265 26.25 23.43 -1.89
C LYS A 265 27.45 24.03 -2.65
N ALA A 266 27.72 23.59 -3.88
CA ALA A 266 28.76 24.16 -4.72
C ALA A 266 28.45 25.63 -5.10
N GLN A 267 27.21 25.91 -5.52
CA GLN A 267 26.77 27.28 -5.82
C GLN A 267 26.82 28.20 -4.60
N ASP A 268 26.45 27.70 -3.41
CA ASP A 268 26.51 28.46 -2.17
C ASP A 268 27.96 28.76 -1.75
N LEU A 269 28.88 27.82 -1.98
CA LEU A 269 30.31 28.01 -1.73
C LEU A 269 30.93 29.05 -2.67
N GLU A 270 30.51 29.08 -3.94
CA GLU A 270 30.93 30.11 -4.91
C GLU A 270 30.31 31.49 -4.60
N ARG A 271 29.07 31.53 -4.11
CA ARG A 271 28.34 32.79 -3.82
C ARG A 271 28.84 33.49 -2.56
N LYS A 272 29.23 32.76 -1.51
CA LYS A 272 29.68 33.33 -0.21
C LYS A 272 30.76 34.41 -0.33
N PRO A 273 31.91 34.19 -0.99
CA PRO A 273 32.97 35.21 -1.07
C PRO A 273 32.52 36.45 -1.88
N LEU A 274 31.67 36.28 -2.89
CA LEU A 274 31.12 37.39 -3.67
C LEU A 274 30.21 38.28 -2.83
N LEU A 275 29.42 37.70 -1.93
CA LEU A 275 28.57 38.45 -1.00
C LEU A 275 29.41 39.21 0.04
N GLU A 276 30.45 38.57 0.59
CA GLU A 276 31.38 39.21 1.52
C GLU A 276 32.11 40.41 0.88
N GLU A 277 32.55 40.30 -0.38
CA GLU A 277 33.20 41.41 -1.08
C GLU A 277 32.25 42.60 -1.33
N VAL A 278 30.98 42.33 -1.66
CA VAL A 278 29.95 43.37 -1.83
C VAL A 278 29.64 44.05 -0.51
N GLU A 279 29.56 43.30 0.59
CA GLU A 279 29.26 43.83 1.92
C GLU A 279 30.39 44.72 2.46
N VAL A 280 31.66 44.32 2.24
CA VAL A 280 32.83 45.15 2.55
C VAL A 280 32.81 46.46 1.76
N LYS A 281 32.49 46.44 0.45
CA LYS A 281 32.40 47.67 -0.36
C LYS A 281 31.20 48.55 -0.02
N ALA A 282 30.13 47.99 0.55
CA ALA A 282 28.91 48.71 0.92
C ALA A 282 29.01 49.38 2.30
N THR A 283 30.01 49.05 3.11
CA THR A 283 30.19 49.66 4.43
C THR A 283 30.79 51.07 4.25
N PRO A 284 30.11 52.15 4.64
CA PRO A 284 30.65 53.49 4.48
C PRO A 284 31.91 53.64 5.33
N MET A 285 32.98 54.14 4.72
CA MET A 285 34.20 54.54 5.44
C MET A 285 33.81 55.66 6.43
N ASN A 286 33.76 55.31 7.71
CA ASN A 286 33.71 56.24 8.83
C ASN A 286 35.13 56.72 9.17
#